data_AF-A0A6L9QN02-F1
#
_entry.id   AF-A0A6L9QN02-F1
#
_cell.length_a   1.000
_cell.length_b   1.000
_cell.length_c   1.000
_cell.angle_alpha   90.00
_cell.angle_beta   90.00
_cell.angle_gamma   90.00
#
_symmetry.space_group_name_H-M   'P 1'
#
loop_
_entity.id
_entity.type
_entity.pdbx_description
1 polymer ?
#
loop_
_entity_poly.entity_id
_entity_poly.type
_entity_poly.pdbx_seq_one_letter_code
_entity_poly.pdbx_strand_id
1 'polypeptide(L)'
;MDGTAGTVRTSVTEREAAAIDAAAARAEENAVPAGPGRTADGHAIDLMVNIGSAADLDGADLTGVAGVGLFRTEFLFLGRREEPDLDEQ
;
A
#
# COMPACT_ATOMS: atom_id res chain seq x y z
N MET A 1 -15.77 7.92 1.06
CA MET A 1 -15.60 6.63 0.34
C MET A 1 -15.03 5.66 1.36
N ASP A 2 -15.58 4.45 1.45
CA ASP A 2 -15.08 3.40 2.33
C ASP A 2 -14.41 2.34 1.45
N GLY A 3 -13.07 2.35 1.42
CA GLY A 3 -12.27 1.41 0.64
C GLY A 3 -12.28 -0.01 1.22
N THR A 4 -12.52 -0.16 2.53
CA THR A 4 -12.58 -1.45 3.22
C THR A 4 -13.87 -2.19 2.86
N ALA A 5 -15.00 -1.49 2.86
CA ALA A 5 -16.30 -2.05 2.47
C ALA A 5 -16.58 -1.96 0.95
N GLY A 6 -15.75 -1.23 0.20
CA GLY A 6 -15.95 -1.01 -1.24
C GLY A 6 -17.19 -0.17 -1.57
N THR A 7 -17.60 0.74 -0.67
CA THR A 7 -18.83 1.52 -0.84
C THR A 7 -18.58 3.02 -0.99
N VAL A 8 -19.44 3.66 -1.79
CA VAL A 8 -19.50 5.11 -1.92
C VAL A 8 -20.91 5.55 -1.55
N ARG A 9 -20.99 6.39 -0.52
CA ARG A 9 -22.26 6.95 -0.03
C ARG A 9 -22.21 8.47 -0.16
N THR A 10 -23.24 9.04 -0.77
CA THR A 10 -23.46 10.50 -0.81
C THR A 10 -24.43 10.88 0.31
N SER A 11 -24.26 12.05 0.92
CA SER A 11 -25.12 12.55 2.01
C SER A 11 -25.06 11.72 3.31
N VAL A 12 -23.85 11.39 3.76
CA VAL A 12 -23.63 10.74 5.07
C VAL A 12 -23.85 11.72 6.21
N THR A 13 -24.46 11.26 7.29
CA THR A 13 -24.51 12.00 8.56
C THR A 13 -23.17 11.92 9.29
N GLU A 14 -22.90 12.86 10.21
CA GLU A 14 -21.69 12.84 11.06
C GLU A 14 -21.53 11.52 11.82
N ARG A 15 -22.65 10.96 12.32
CA ARG A 15 -22.65 9.68 13.02
C ARG A 15 -22.21 8.52 12.11
N GLU A 16 -22.63 8.53 10.85
CA GLU A 16 -22.26 7.49 9.89
C GLU A 16 -20.81 7.61 9.46
N ALA A 17 -20.31 8.83 9.27
CA ALA A 17 -18.88 9.07 9.01
C ALA A 17 -18.02 8.55 10.18
N ALA A 18 -18.37 8.92 11.42
CA ALA A 18 -17.66 8.46 12.61
C ALA A 18 -17.68 6.93 12.77
N ALA A 19 -18.77 6.26 12.37
CA ALA A 19 -18.85 4.81 12.41
C ALA A 19 -17.95 4.14 11.36
N ILE A 20 -17.82 4.73 10.16
CA ILE A 20 -16.91 4.26 9.11
C ILE A 20 -15.45 4.42 9.58
N ASP A 21 -15.11 5.57 10.15
CA ASP A 21 -13.75 5.83 10.66
C ASP A 21 -13.38 4.86 11.79
N ALA A 22 -14.31 4.61 12.72
CA ALA A 22 -14.10 3.64 13.80
C ALA A 22 -13.94 2.19 13.28
N ALA A 23 -14.66 1.83 12.23
CA ALA A 23 -14.51 0.52 11.59
C ALA A 23 -13.16 0.38 10.89
N ALA A 24 -12.69 1.43 10.21
CA ALA A 24 -11.38 1.47 9.58
C ALA A 24 -10.25 1.34 10.62
N ALA A 25 -10.31 2.11 11.72
CA ALA A 25 -9.32 2.03 12.80
C ALA A 25 -9.24 0.62 13.42
N ARG A 26 -10.39 -0.05 13.63
CA ARG A 26 -10.39 -1.42 14.14
C ARG A 26 -9.88 -2.46 13.13
N ALA A 27 -10.00 -2.18 11.83
CA ALA A 27 -9.40 -3.03 10.81
C ALA A 27 -7.86 -2.89 10.81
N GLU A 28 -7.34 -1.68 11.01
CA GLU A 28 -5.90 -1.43 11.19
C GLU A 28 -5.34 -2.13 12.44
N GLU A 29 -6.08 -2.14 13.56
CA GLU A 29 -5.66 -2.87 14.77
C GLU A 29 -5.56 -4.39 14.55
N ASN A 30 -6.33 -4.94 13.60
CA ASN A 30 -6.28 -6.35 13.19
C ASN A 30 -5.28 -6.61 12.06
N ALA A 31 -4.32 -5.71 11.83
CA ALA A 31 -3.32 -5.85 10.79
C ALA A 31 -2.54 -7.17 10.89
N VAL A 32 -2.07 -7.62 9.72
CA VAL A 32 -1.32 -8.86 9.51
C VAL A 32 -0.16 -8.94 10.51
N PRO A 33 0.10 -10.11 11.13
CA PRO A 33 1.21 -10.28 12.06
C PRO A 33 2.54 -9.83 11.44
N ALA A 34 3.29 -9.03 12.20
CA ALA A 34 4.63 -8.62 11.80
C ALA A 34 5.56 -9.84 11.64
N GLY A 35 6.27 -9.92 10.51
CA GLY A 35 7.29 -10.94 10.28
C GLY A 35 7.30 -11.52 8.85
N PRO A 36 8.23 -12.45 8.56
CA PRO A 36 8.34 -13.05 7.24
C PRO A 36 7.06 -13.81 6.83
N GLY A 37 6.67 -13.70 5.56
CA GLY A 37 5.51 -14.39 5.02
C GLY A 37 5.62 -15.91 5.17
N ARG A 38 4.58 -16.53 5.72
CA ARG A 38 4.46 -17.98 5.82
C ARG A 38 3.02 -18.43 5.64
N THR A 39 2.83 -19.61 5.04
CA THR A 39 1.54 -20.30 5.04
C THR A 39 1.20 -20.85 6.43
N ALA A 40 -0.05 -21.27 6.64
CA ALA A 40 -0.50 -21.83 7.92
C ALA A 40 0.25 -23.12 8.33
N ASP A 41 0.82 -23.86 7.37
CA ASP A 41 1.67 -25.04 7.59
C ASP A 41 3.17 -24.70 7.63
N GLY A 42 3.54 -23.41 7.60
CA GLY A 42 4.89 -22.91 7.88
C GLY A 42 5.82 -22.75 6.67
N HIS A 43 5.34 -23.03 5.45
CA HIS A 43 6.11 -22.80 4.23
C HIS A 43 6.44 -21.31 4.07
N ALA A 44 7.72 -20.99 3.87
CA ALA A 44 8.18 -19.60 3.73
C ALA A 44 7.81 -19.03 2.35
N ILE A 45 7.34 -17.79 2.34
CA ILE A 45 7.02 -17.04 1.13
C ILE A 45 7.58 -15.63 1.30
N ASP A 46 8.40 -15.20 0.34
CA ASP A 46 8.91 -13.84 0.31
C ASP A 46 7.79 -12.87 -0.06
N LEU A 47 7.53 -11.92 0.85
CA LEU A 47 6.64 -10.79 0.58
C LEU A 47 7.49 -9.64 0.07
N MET A 48 7.23 -9.20 -1.15
CA MET A 48 7.99 -8.13 -1.79
C MET A 48 7.07 -6.96 -2.12
N VAL A 49 7.62 -5.74 -2.08
CA VAL A 49 6.88 -4.53 -2.43
C VAL A 49 6.98 -4.22 -3.91
N ASN A 50 5.91 -3.62 -4.43
CA ASN A 50 5.88 -3.02 -5.76
C ASN A 50 5.95 -1.50 -5.59
N ILE A 51 6.99 -0.88 -6.14
CA ILE A 51 7.21 0.58 -6.04
C ILE A 51 7.21 1.20 -7.43
N GLY A 52 6.79 2.46 -7.54
CA GLY A 52 6.94 3.30 -8.71
C GLY A 52 8.09 4.30 -8.62
N SER A 53 8.57 4.58 -7.41
CA SER A 53 9.74 5.42 -7.17
C SER A 53 10.47 4.99 -5.90
N ALA A 54 11.73 5.43 -5.74
CA ALA A 54 12.46 5.22 -4.50
C ALA A 54 11.78 5.90 -3.29
N ALA A 55 11.10 7.03 -3.52
CA ALA A 55 10.38 7.77 -2.49
C ALA A 55 9.19 6.98 -1.90
N ASP A 56 8.70 5.94 -2.58
CA ASP A 56 7.64 5.07 -2.02
C ASP A 56 8.12 4.27 -0.82
N LEU A 57 9.44 4.17 -0.62
CA LEU A 57 10.04 3.52 0.54
C LEU A 57 10.24 4.49 1.71
N ASP A 58 10.10 5.80 1.48
CA ASP A 58 10.33 6.80 2.51
C ASP A 58 9.23 6.74 3.58
N GLY A 59 9.60 6.35 4.80
CA GLY A 59 8.67 6.21 5.92
C GLY A 59 7.76 4.98 5.85
N ALA A 60 7.96 4.08 4.88
CA ALA A 60 7.24 2.83 4.79
C ALA A 60 7.68 1.85 5.91
N ASP A 61 6.73 1.13 6.50
CA ASP A 61 7.05 -0.01 7.35
C ASP A 61 7.41 -1.22 6.47
N LEU A 62 8.70 -1.57 6.47
CA LEU A 62 9.24 -2.69 5.69
C LEU A 62 9.39 -3.96 6.54
N THR A 63 8.79 -4.01 7.74
CA THR A 63 8.82 -5.19 8.59
C THR A 63 8.20 -6.38 7.87
N GLY A 64 8.98 -7.45 7.68
CA GLY A 64 8.55 -8.65 6.96
C GLY A 64 8.64 -8.57 5.44
N VAL A 65 9.04 -7.43 4.88
CA VAL A 65 9.32 -7.27 3.44
C VAL A 65 10.71 -7.81 3.12
N ALA A 66 10.80 -8.71 2.14
CA ALA A 66 12.06 -9.33 1.70
C ALA A 66 12.81 -8.47 0.66
N GLY A 67 12.13 -7.52 0.02
CA GLY A 67 12.74 -6.59 -0.94
C GLY A 67 11.71 -5.98 -1.90
N VAL A 68 12.22 -5.38 -2.98
CA VAL A 68 11.42 -4.87 -4.11
C VAL A 68 11.28 -5.96 -5.15
N GLY A 69 10.04 -6.42 -5.39
CA GLY A 69 9.74 -7.44 -6.40
C GLY A 69 9.42 -6.83 -7.77
N LEU A 70 9.00 -5.57 -7.77
CA LEU A 70 8.68 -4.81 -8.96
C LEU A 70 9.01 -3.33 -8.75
N PHE A 71 9.89 -2.80 -9.60
CA PHE A 71 10.07 -1.37 -9.77
C PHE A 71 9.38 -0.95 -11.07
N ARG A 72 8.33 -0.13 -10.97
CA ARG A 72 7.52 0.34 -12.08
C ARG A 72 8.13 1.60 -12.68
N THR A 73 9.06 1.43 -13.62
CA THR A 73 9.79 2.53 -14.24
C THR A 73 8.92 3.41 -15.14
N GLU A 74 7.73 2.96 -15.54
CA GLU A 74 6.81 3.76 -16.37
C GLU A 74 6.39 5.05 -15.67
N PHE A 75 6.38 5.07 -14.33
CA PHE A 75 6.09 6.29 -13.57
C PHE A 75 7.13 7.40 -13.77
N LEU A 76 8.36 7.08 -14.20
CA LEU A 76 9.35 8.09 -14.56
C LEU A 76 8.95 8.87 -15.82
N PHE A 77 8.10 8.30 -16.68
CA PHE A 77 7.69 8.87 -17.97
C PHE A 77 6.32 9.56 -17.90
N LEU A 78 5.44 9.15 -16.99
CA LEU A 78 4.07 9.65 -16.91
C LEU A 78 4.03 11.14 -16.52
N GLY A 79 3.15 11.92 -17.17
CA GLY A 79 2.95 13.34 -16.88
C GLY A 79 4.03 14.27 -17.41
N ARG A 80 5.05 13.74 -18.11
CA ARG A 80 6.12 14.52 -18.72
C ARG A 80 5.87 14.80 -20.21
N ARG A 81 6.49 15.86 -20.72
CA ARG A 81 6.48 16.21 -22.16
C ARG A 81 7.63 15.57 -22.93
N GLU A 82 8.73 15.32 -22.25
CA GLU A 82 9.96 14.73 -22.78
C GLU A 82 10.35 13.53 -21.89
N GLU A 83 11.03 12.55 -22.48
CA GLU A 83 11.49 11.36 -21.75
C GLU A 83 12.57 11.72 -20.72
N PRO A 84 12.64 11.00 -19.58
CA PRO A 84 13.69 11.21 -18.58
C PRO A 84 15.06 10.89 -19.18
N ASP A 85 16.07 11.69 -18.81
CA ASP A 85 17.45 11.44 -19.21
C ASP A 85 18.08 10.28 -18.43
N LEU A 86 19.38 10.03 -18.63
CA LEU A 86 20.11 8.95 -17.94
C LEU A 86 20.43 9.28 -16.48
N ASP A 87 20.53 10.57 -16.12
CA ASP A 87 20.81 10.97 -14.74
C ASP A 87 19.52 10.90 -13.89
N GLU A 88 18.35 11.00 -14.54
CA GLU A 88 17.02 10.84 -13.95
C GLU A 88 16.54 9.37 -13.82
N GLN A 89 17.31 8.38 -14.31
CA GLN A 89 16.98 6.94 -14.31
C GLN A 89 17.90 6.12 -13.39
#